data_AF-A0A7C4ZZ04-F1
#
_entry.id   AF-A0A7C4ZZ04-F1
#
_cell.length_a   1.000
_cell.length_b   1.000
_cell.length_c   1.000
_cell.angle_alpha   90.00
_cell.angle_beta   90.00
_cell.angle_gamma   90.00
#
_symmetry.space_group_name_H-M   'P 1'
#
loop_
_entity.id
_entity.type
_entity.pdbx_description
1 polymer ?
#
loop_
_entity_poly.entity_id
_entity_poly.type
_entity_poly.pdbx_seq_one_letter_code
_entity_poly.pdbx_strand_id
1 'polypeptide(L)'
;MRAFLVALIKFSALALFGPLVVLLFLAPGLPLVILGGLIVLLAIVALVVILFSVMGAGKLAKVLQGSSLPRSIAQSVAESRHYGRLIMRTARQYPAGPMQDRLTLTLRPVERWLENLTRLEQGLARLYSQRHLERELRQVANEIEELRRRSLTALDGEASYLRDLLQSKKQHQAALKELKVFQTQAELRIRKIASDLSTTHAEMLLIVARGDFNDNRFQRLDENLQEHLTGLRDMLATMDELGYSQAAG
;
A
#
# COMPACT_ATOMS: atom_id res chain seq x y z
N MET A 1 -25.82 6.09 5.84
CA MET A 1 -25.10 5.29 6.87
C MET A 1 -26.00 4.67 7.94
N ARG A 2 -26.93 5.42 8.57
CA ARG A 2 -27.82 4.86 9.62
C ARG A 2 -28.67 3.65 9.16
N ALA A 3 -29.17 3.66 7.93
CA ALA A 3 -29.98 2.55 7.39
C ALA A 3 -29.19 1.23 7.23
N PHE A 4 -27.90 1.31 6.89
CA PHE A 4 -27.04 0.13 6.73
C PHE A 4 -26.69 -0.49 8.09
N LEU A 5 -26.48 0.36 9.10
CA LEU A 5 -26.22 -0.08 10.47
C LEU A 5 -27.44 -0.79 11.08
N VAL A 6 -28.65 -0.28 10.84
CA VAL A 6 -29.90 -0.90 11.30
C VAL A 6 -30.18 -2.21 10.56
N ALA A 7 -29.87 -2.30 9.26
CA ALA A 7 -29.99 -3.53 8.50
C ALA A 7 -29.02 -4.61 8.99
N LEU A 8 -27.77 -4.23 9.31
CA LEU A 8 -26.76 -5.14 9.83
C LEU A 8 -27.16 -5.68 11.22
N ILE A 9 -27.66 -4.81 12.11
CA ILE A 9 -28.14 -5.21 13.45
C ILE A 9 -29.37 -6.13 13.35
N LYS A 10 -30.31 -5.86 12.43
CA LYS A 10 -31.48 -6.72 12.20
C LYS A 10 -31.10 -8.09 11.63
N PHE A 11 -30.10 -8.14 10.74
CA PHE A 11 -29.61 -9.39 10.17
C PHE A 11 -28.88 -10.25 11.23
N SER A 12 -28.08 -9.62 12.10
CA SER A 12 -27.42 -10.30 13.22
C SER A 12 -28.40 -10.83 14.26
N ALA A 13 -29.48 -10.09 14.57
CA ALA A 13 -30.53 -10.56 15.46
C ALA A 13 -31.29 -11.78 14.88
N LEU A 14 -31.60 -11.76 13.58
CA LEU A 14 -32.32 -12.86 12.93
C LEU A 14 -31.48 -14.15 12.84
N ALA A 15 -30.17 -14.02 12.60
CA ALA A 15 -29.24 -15.15 12.53
C ALA A 15 -28.98 -15.83 13.89
N LEU A 16 -29.11 -15.09 14.99
CA LEU A 16 -28.92 -15.60 16.35
C LEU A 16 -30.18 -16.25 16.94
N PHE A 17 -31.37 -15.69 16.66
CA PHE A 17 -32.61 -16.19 17.26
C PHE A 17 -33.30 -17.29 16.44
N GLY A 18 -33.10 -17.33 15.12
CA GLY A 18 -33.72 -18.35 14.25
C GLY A 18 -33.38 -19.79 14.65
N PRO A 19 -32.10 -20.15 14.87
CA PRO A 19 -31.72 -21.51 15.28
C PRO A 19 -32.19 -21.87 16.70
N LEU A 20 -32.24 -20.89 17.60
CA LEU A 20 -32.60 -21.09 19.01
C LEU A 20 -34.07 -21.49 19.18
N VAL A 21 -34.96 -20.87 18.39
CA VAL A 21 -36.41 -21.18 18.41
C VAL A 21 -36.70 -22.54 17.80
N VAL A 22 -35.99 -22.91 16.72
CA VAL A 22 -36.14 -24.23 16.08
C VAL A 22 -35.63 -25.35 16.98
N LEU A 23 -34.53 -25.15 17.70
CA LEU A 23 -33.97 -26.14 18.62
C LEU A 23 -34.87 -26.35 19.86
N LEU A 24 -35.52 -25.30 20.36
CA LEU A 24 -36.45 -25.35 21.49
C LEU A 24 -37.72 -26.15 21.15
N PHE A 25 -38.14 -26.14 19.87
CA PHE A 25 -39.35 -26.84 19.41
C PHE A 25 -39.11 -28.30 19.02
N LEU A 26 -37.89 -28.67 18.63
CA LEU A 26 -37.60 -30.00 18.07
C LEU A 26 -37.22 -31.07 19.11
N ALA A 27 -36.89 -30.68 20.35
CA ALA A 27 -36.41 -31.63 21.36
C ALA A 27 -36.83 -31.28 22.82
N PRO A 28 -38.10 -31.50 23.20
CA PRO A 28 -38.62 -31.15 24.53
C PRO A 28 -38.10 -32.01 25.71
N GLY A 29 -37.22 -33.00 25.46
CA GLY A 29 -36.71 -33.95 26.46
C GLY A 29 -35.22 -33.86 26.78
N LEU A 30 -34.51 -32.84 26.26
CA LEU A 30 -33.06 -32.71 26.45
C LEU A 30 -32.74 -32.13 27.84
N PRO A 31 -31.88 -32.77 28.66
CA PRO A 31 -31.57 -32.29 30.00
C PRO A 31 -30.96 -30.87 29.93
N LEU A 32 -31.45 -29.98 30.80
CA LEU A 32 -31.11 -28.54 30.87
C LEU A 32 -29.59 -28.25 30.82
N VAL A 33 -28.76 -29.18 31.29
CA VAL A 33 -27.30 -29.09 31.28
C VAL A 33 -26.72 -29.12 29.86
N ILE A 34 -27.27 -29.94 28.96
CA ILE A 34 -26.81 -30.02 27.56
C ILE A 34 -27.29 -28.80 26.77
N LEU A 35 -28.50 -28.31 27.05
CA LEU A 35 -29.04 -27.10 26.44
C LEU A 35 -28.21 -25.87 26.85
N GLY A 36 -27.83 -25.77 28.13
CA GLY A 36 -26.94 -24.72 28.63
C GLY A 36 -25.55 -24.78 27.99
N GLY A 37 -24.98 -25.97 27.85
CA GLY A 37 -23.69 -26.16 27.18
C GLY A 37 -23.69 -25.70 25.71
N LEU A 38 -24.77 -25.98 24.99
CA LEU A 38 -24.91 -25.61 23.58
C LEU A 38 -25.11 -24.09 23.40
N ILE A 39 -25.83 -23.44 24.33
CA ILE A 39 -25.97 -21.97 24.36
C ILE A 39 -24.62 -21.29 24.61
N VAL A 40 -23.83 -21.79 25.56
CA VAL A 40 -22.49 -21.26 25.85
C VAL A 40 -21.55 -21.46 24.67
N LEU A 41 -21.60 -22.62 24.01
CA LEU A 41 -20.82 -22.89 22.80
C LEU A 41 -21.19 -21.91 21.67
N LEU A 42 -22.49 -21.67 21.44
CA LEU A 42 -22.97 -20.71 20.45
C LEU A 42 -22.55 -19.28 20.79
N ALA A 43 -22.59 -18.89 22.06
CA ALA A 43 -22.14 -17.58 22.52
C ALA A 43 -20.62 -17.40 22.30
N ILE A 44 -19.81 -18.43 22.54
CA ILE A 44 -18.37 -18.40 22.28
C ILE A 44 -18.09 -18.32 20.78
N VAL A 45 -18.77 -19.11 19.95
CA VAL A 45 -18.63 -19.06 18.49
C VAL A 45 -19.04 -17.68 17.96
N ALA A 46 -20.16 -17.14 18.43
CA ALA A 46 -20.59 -15.79 18.08
C ALA A 46 -19.58 -14.73 18.53
N LEU A 47 -19.02 -14.84 19.73
CA LEU A 47 -17.99 -13.94 20.24
C LEU A 47 -16.71 -14.01 19.39
N VAL A 48 -16.28 -15.21 18.99
CA VAL A 48 -15.14 -15.43 18.09
C VAL A 48 -15.42 -14.82 16.72
N VAL A 49 -16.62 -15.01 16.16
CA VAL A 49 -17.04 -14.42 14.88
C VAL A 49 -17.09 -12.89 14.96
N ILE A 50 -17.58 -12.32 16.06
CA ILE A 50 -17.63 -10.86 16.27
C ILE A 50 -16.22 -10.30 16.44
N LEU A 51 -15.35 -10.95 17.22
CA LEU A 51 -13.93 -10.60 17.36
C LEU A 51 -13.20 -10.68 16.01
N PHE A 52 -13.43 -11.74 15.23
CA PHE A 52 -12.88 -11.86 13.88
C PHE A 52 -13.47 -10.84 12.90
N SER A 53 -14.73 -10.45 13.05
CA SER A 53 -15.38 -9.46 12.18
C SER A 53 -14.88 -8.04 12.47
N VAL A 54 -14.69 -7.69 13.75
CA VAL A 54 -14.16 -6.39 14.19
C VAL A 54 -12.66 -6.24 13.87
N MET A 55 -11.90 -7.34 13.86
CA MET A 55 -10.45 -7.30 13.65
C MET A 55 -9.98 -7.71 12.23
N GLY A 56 -10.83 -8.40 11.45
CA GLY A 56 -10.38 -9.18 10.29
C GLY A 56 -10.91 -8.77 8.92
N ALA A 57 -12.06 -8.11 8.79
CA ALA A 57 -12.65 -7.87 7.45
C ALA A 57 -11.82 -6.91 6.58
N GLY A 58 -11.20 -5.89 7.17
CA GLY A 58 -10.36 -4.93 6.44
C GLY A 58 -8.94 -5.43 6.11
N LYS A 59 -8.42 -6.40 6.87
CA LYS A 59 -7.06 -6.94 6.67
C LYS A 59 -7.06 -8.20 5.79
N LEU A 60 -8.06 -9.07 5.90
CA LEU A 60 -8.18 -10.28 5.07
C LEU A 60 -8.56 -9.96 3.63
N ALA A 61 -9.41 -8.95 3.38
CA ALA A 61 -9.69 -8.47 2.03
C ALA A 61 -8.41 -7.94 1.32
N LYS A 62 -7.47 -7.37 2.10
CA LYS A 62 -6.18 -6.85 1.63
C LYS A 62 -5.13 -7.94 1.37
N VAL A 63 -5.31 -9.14 1.93
CA VAL A 63 -4.48 -10.33 1.71
C VAL A 63 -5.01 -11.17 0.54
N LEU A 64 -6.31 -11.10 0.24
CA LEU A 64 -6.96 -11.85 -0.84
C LEU A 64 -7.06 -11.06 -2.16
N GLN A 65 -6.98 -9.73 -2.13
CA GLN A 65 -6.71 -8.94 -3.33
C GLN A 65 -5.22 -9.06 -3.64
N GLY A 66 -4.87 -9.92 -4.60
CA GLY A 66 -3.51 -9.97 -5.15
C GLY A 66 -3.00 -8.54 -5.39
N SER A 67 -1.76 -8.28 -4.98
CA SER A 67 -1.19 -6.93 -4.92
C SER A 67 -1.64 -6.09 -6.12
N SER A 68 -2.36 -5.00 -5.89
CA SER A 68 -2.78 -4.07 -6.96
C SER A 68 -1.58 -3.41 -7.66
N LEU A 69 -0.37 -3.65 -7.16
CA LEU A 69 0.89 -3.25 -7.76
C LEU A 69 1.24 -4.13 -8.97
N PRO A 70 1.84 -3.53 -10.01
CA PRO A 70 2.56 -4.27 -11.03
C PRO A 70 3.57 -5.25 -10.41
N ARG A 71 3.69 -6.45 -11.01
CA ARG A 71 4.60 -7.50 -10.50
C ARG A 71 6.04 -7.01 -10.33
N SER A 72 6.52 -6.19 -11.25
CA SER A 72 7.87 -5.62 -11.20
C SER A 72 8.09 -4.76 -9.96
N ILE A 73 7.15 -3.86 -9.65
CA ILE A 73 7.20 -3.02 -8.45
C ILE A 73 7.10 -3.87 -7.20
N ALA A 74 6.15 -4.81 -7.14
CA ALA A 74 5.99 -5.70 -5.99
C ALA A 74 7.27 -6.50 -5.72
N GLN A 75 7.92 -7.00 -6.78
CA GLN A 75 9.20 -7.70 -6.68
C GLN A 75 10.32 -6.78 -6.16
N SER A 76 10.49 -5.59 -6.75
CA SER A 76 11.54 -4.67 -6.31
C SER A 76 11.34 -4.22 -4.87
N VAL A 77 10.10 -3.93 -4.44
CA VAL A 77 9.77 -3.63 -3.04
C VAL A 77 10.14 -4.81 -2.13
N ALA A 78 9.82 -6.05 -2.53
CA ALA A 78 10.15 -7.24 -1.75
C ALA A 78 11.67 -7.47 -1.65
N GLU A 79 12.40 -7.29 -2.74
CA GLU A 79 13.86 -7.38 -2.80
C GLU A 79 14.51 -6.33 -1.90
N SER A 80 14.10 -5.07 -2.01
CA SER A 80 14.64 -4.02 -1.16
C SER A 80 14.41 -4.35 0.32
N ARG A 81 13.20 -4.82 0.70
CA ARG A 81 12.92 -5.24 2.09
C ARG A 81 13.80 -6.40 2.53
N HIS A 82 14.04 -7.35 1.64
CA HIS A 82 14.89 -8.50 1.91
C HIS A 82 16.30 -8.04 2.26
N TYR A 83 16.93 -7.23 1.39
CA TYR A 83 18.30 -6.74 1.62
C TYR A 83 18.40 -5.80 2.82
N GLY A 84 17.44 -4.88 3.01
CA GLY A 84 17.41 -4.02 4.20
C GLY A 84 17.38 -4.82 5.51
N ARG A 85 16.61 -5.92 5.56
CA ARG A 85 16.60 -6.82 6.73
C ARG A 85 17.89 -7.62 6.89
N LEU A 86 18.52 -8.03 5.79
CA LEU A 86 19.81 -8.72 5.85
C LEU A 86 20.89 -7.81 6.42
N ILE A 87 20.98 -6.56 5.94
CA ILE A 87 21.91 -5.54 6.47
C ILE A 87 21.73 -5.39 7.99
N MET A 88 20.49 -5.18 8.46
CA MET A 88 20.20 -5.05 9.89
C MET A 88 20.55 -6.30 10.69
N ARG A 89 20.32 -7.50 10.13
CA ARG A 89 20.65 -8.77 10.78
C ARG A 89 22.16 -8.96 10.89
N THR A 90 22.92 -8.65 9.84
CA THR A 90 24.38 -8.77 9.82
C THR A 90 25.02 -7.88 10.90
N ALA A 91 24.51 -6.67 11.13
CA ALA A 91 25.01 -5.81 12.21
C ALA A 91 24.74 -6.40 13.60
N ARG A 92 23.53 -6.92 13.81
CA ARG A 92 23.13 -7.50 15.10
C ARG A 92 23.87 -8.79 15.43
N GLN A 93 24.31 -9.53 14.42
CA GLN A 93 25.10 -10.76 14.60
C GLN A 93 26.57 -10.48 14.92
N TYR A 94 27.04 -9.24 14.73
CA TYR A 94 28.39 -8.87 15.12
C TYR A 94 28.56 -8.90 16.65
N PRO A 95 29.70 -9.37 17.20
CA PRO A 95 29.93 -9.42 18.64
C PRO A 95 29.65 -8.09 19.33
N ALA A 96 29.03 -8.15 20.51
CA ALA A 96 28.69 -6.97 21.29
C ALA A 96 29.93 -6.14 21.64
N GLY A 97 29.81 -4.82 21.51
CA GLY A 97 30.88 -3.87 21.79
C GLY A 97 30.75 -2.58 20.96
N PRO A 98 31.73 -1.67 21.08
CA PRO A 98 31.67 -0.34 20.44
C PRO A 98 31.47 -0.39 18.93
N MET A 99 31.96 -1.45 18.28
CA MET A 99 31.80 -1.64 16.83
C MET A 99 30.37 -2.05 16.44
N GLN A 100 29.72 -2.90 17.24
CA GLN A 100 28.30 -3.24 17.04
C GLN A 100 27.43 -1.99 17.22
N ASP A 101 27.74 -1.16 18.21
CA ASP A 101 27.05 0.12 18.44
C ASP A 101 27.22 1.03 17.24
N ARG A 102 28.46 1.18 16.74
CA ARG A 102 28.75 1.99 15.55
C ARG A 102 28.01 1.49 14.31
N LEU A 103 28.04 0.18 14.04
CA LEU A 103 27.27 -0.43 12.95
C LEU A 103 25.78 -0.13 13.09
N THR A 104 25.23 -0.27 14.30
CA THR A 104 23.82 0.00 14.57
C THR A 104 23.46 1.46 14.33
N LEU A 105 24.35 2.40 14.69
CA LEU A 105 24.17 3.83 14.43
C LEU A 105 24.17 4.14 12.92
N THR A 106 25.15 3.63 12.18
CA THR A 106 25.27 3.80 10.72
C THR A 106 24.07 3.23 9.97
N LEU A 107 23.43 2.17 10.50
CA LEU A 107 22.31 1.51 9.84
C LEU A 107 20.93 2.05 10.22
N ARG A 108 20.83 3.06 11.09
CA ARG A 108 19.55 3.75 11.40
C ARG A 108 18.76 4.19 10.15
N PRO A 109 19.39 4.67 9.06
CA PRO A 109 18.66 5.02 7.84
C PRO A 109 17.92 3.83 7.22
N VAL A 110 18.44 2.61 7.34
CA VAL A 110 17.82 1.38 6.80
C VAL A 110 16.49 1.09 7.49
N GLU A 111 16.41 1.30 8.80
CA GLU A 111 15.17 1.11 9.58
C GLU A 111 14.09 2.11 9.13
N ARG A 112 14.42 3.41 9.08
CA ARG A 112 13.51 4.45 8.57
C ARG A 112 13.09 4.18 7.12
N TRP A 113 14.01 3.67 6.33
CA TRP A 113 13.76 3.33 4.94
C TRP A 113 12.75 2.17 4.83
N LEU A 114 12.87 1.11 5.65
CA LEU A 114 11.90 0.00 5.69
C LEU A 114 10.49 0.47 6.08
N GLU A 115 10.39 1.41 7.00
CA GLU A 115 9.12 2.04 7.40
C GLU A 115 8.51 2.84 6.24
N ASN A 116 9.31 3.71 5.61
CA ASN A 116 8.90 4.54 4.48
C ASN A 116 8.49 3.70 3.25
N LEU A 117 9.15 2.57 3.02
CA LEU A 117 8.84 1.69 1.90
C LEU A 117 7.43 1.10 2.01
N THR A 118 6.98 0.83 3.23
CA THR A 118 5.61 0.36 3.47
C THR A 118 4.57 1.44 3.15
N ARG A 119 4.88 2.71 3.43
CA ARG A 119 4.02 3.84 3.04
C ARG A 119 3.97 3.99 1.52
N LEU A 120 5.13 3.89 0.86
CA LEU A 120 5.22 3.98 -0.59
C LEU A 120 4.42 2.86 -1.26
N GLU A 121 4.59 1.62 -0.80
CA GLU A 121 3.84 0.47 -1.32
C GLU A 121 2.33 0.69 -1.20
N GLN A 122 1.85 1.18 -0.06
CA GLN A 122 0.42 1.45 0.15
C GLN A 122 -0.10 2.59 -0.73
N GLY A 123 0.67 3.66 -0.91
CA GLY A 123 0.29 4.79 -1.75
C GLY A 123 0.26 4.42 -3.23
N LEU A 124 1.30 3.72 -3.71
CA LEU A 124 1.32 3.16 -5.06
C LEU A 124 0.15 2.19 -5.26
N ALA A 125 -0.10 1.28 -4.32
CA ALA A 125 -1.20 0.33 -4.42
C ALA A 125 -2.56 1.03 -4.60
N ARG A 126 -2.79 2.16 -3.91
CA ARG A 126 -3.99 3.00 -4.11
C ARG A 126 -4.02 3.60 -5.51
N LEU A 127 -2.93 4.25 -5.94
CA LEU A 127 -2.82 4.87 -7.26
C LEU A 127 -3.06 3.87 -8.41
N TYR A 128 -2.52 2.65 -8.31
CA TYR A 128 -2.71 1.59 -9.31
C TYR A 128 -4.10 0.94 -9.23
N SER A 129 -4.67 0.79 -8.02
CA SER A 129 -6.00 0.17 -7.85
C SER A 129 -7.15 1.02 -8.38
N GLN A 130 -7.01 2.35 -8.32
CA GLN A 130 -8.10 3.27 -8.64
C GLN A 130 -8.25 3.52 -10.13
N ARG A 131 -7.22 3.21 -10.96
CA ARG A 131 -7.15 3.68 -12.34
C ARG A 131 -6.65 2.62 -13.29
N HIS A 132 -7.42 2.34 -14.33
CA HIS A 132 -6.88 1.77 -15.56
C HIS A 132 -6.28 2.90 -16.39
N LEU A 133 -5.13 3.43 -15.95
CA LEU A 133 -4.54 4.67 -16.46
C LEU A 133 -4.39 4.70 -18.00
N GLU A 134 -3.98 3.59 -18.60
CA GLU A 134 -3.89 3.47 -20.06
C GLU A 134 -5.24 3.58 -20.77
N ARG A 135 -6.31 3.06 -20.15
CA ARG A 135 -7.67 3.16 -20.67
C ARG A 135 -8.17 4.60 -20.55
N GLU A 136 -7.97 5.23 -19.40
CA GLU A 136 -8.34 6.64 -19.16
C GLU A 136 -7.62 7.59 -20.13
N LEU A 137 -6.30 7.42 -20.30
CA LEU A 137 -5.52 8.22 -21.24
C LEU A 137 -6.05 8.11 -22.68
N ARG A 138 -6.40 6.89 -23.13
CA ARG A 138 -7.01 6.67 -24.45
C ARG A 138 -8.39 7.30 -24.55
N GLN A 139 -9.22 7.12 -23.53
CA GLN A 139 -10.57 7.69 -23.50
C GLN A 139 -10.52 9.23 -23.58
N VAL A 140 -9.72 9.86 -22.73
CA VAL A 140 -9.58 11.33 -22.69
C VAL A 140 -8.99 11.86 -24.01
N ALA A 141 -8.04 11.15 -24.62
CA ALA A 141 -7.52 11.52 -25.94
C ALA A 141 -8.62 11.51 -27.01
N ASN A 142 -9.48 10.48 -27.02
CA ASN A 142 -10.59 10.40 -27.96
C ASN A 142 -11.63 11.50 -27.71
N GLU A 143 -11.96 11.78 -26.46
CA GLU A 143 -12.88 12.87 -26.06
C GLU A 143 -12.35 14.23 -26.51
N ILE A 144 -11.04 14.49 -26.34
CA ILE A 144 -10.41 15.74 -26.81
C ILE A 144 -10.53 15.87 -28.33
N GLU A 145 -10.29 14.81 -29.08
CA GLU A 145 -10.37 14.84 -30.55
C GLU A 145 -11.81 15.02 -31.04
N GLU A 146 -12.78 14.44 -30.33
CA GLU A 146 -14.20 14.66 -30.59
C GLU A 146 -14.61 16.11 -30.30
N LEU A 147 -14.24 16.66 -29.15
CA LEU A 147 -14.51 18.06 -28.80
C LEU A 147 -13.86 19.02 -29.79
N ARG A 148 -12.64 18.71 -30.24
CA ARG A 148 -11.94 19.48 -31.27
C ARG A 148 -12.74 19.51 -32.56
N ARG A 149 -13.19 18.36 -33.06
CA ARG A 149 -14.01 18.28 -34.28
C ARG A 149 -15.32 19.04 -34.15
N ARG A 150 -16.04 18.89 -33.03
CA ARG A 150 -17.29 19.61 -32.76
C ARG A 150 -17.09 21.13 -32.73
N SER A 151 -15.98 21.60 -32.14
CA SER A 151 -15.68 23.03 -32.06
C SER A 151 -15.44 23.70 -33.42
N LEU A 152 -15.06 22.94 -34.45
CA LEU A 152 -14.84 23.47 -35.81
C LEU A 152 -16.15 23.75 -36.56
N THR A 153 -17.25 23.13 -36.14
CA THR A 153 -18.57 23.24 -36.79
C THR A 153 -19.62 23.94 -35.92
N ALA A 154 -19.22 24.39 -34.73
CA ALA A 154 -20.11 25.00 -33.74
C ALA A 154 -20.39 26.48 -34.03
N LEU A 155 -21.59 26.95 -33.68
CA LEU A 155 -21.96 28.37 -33.70
C LEU A 155 -21.24 29.12 -32.55
N ASP A 156 -21.05 30.44 -32.67
CA ASP A 156 -20.17 31.24 -31.79
C ASP A 156 -20.39 31.04 -30.28
N GLY A 157 -21.65 30.93 -29.83
CA GLY A 157 -21.98 30.70 -28.42
C GLY A 157 -21.61 29.30 -27.91
N GLU A 158 -21.83 28.27 -28.73
CA GLU A 158 -21.44 26.89 -28.42
C GLU A 158 -19.91 26.70 -28.52
N ALA A 159 -19.27 27.41 -29.44
CA ALA A 159 -17.83 27.37 -29.65
C ALA A 159 -17.02 27.90 -28.45
N SER A 160 -17.55 28.85 -27.67
CA SER A 160 -16.94 29.28 -26.41
C SER A 160 -16.95 28.15 -25.37
N TYR A 161 -18.12 27.57 -25.11
CA TYR A 161 -18.27 26.49 -24.14
C TYR A 161 -17.42 25.26 -24.50
N LEU A 162 -17.40 24.86 -25.77
CA LEU A 162 -16.59 23.73 -26.25
C LEU A 162 -15.08 23.99 -26.08
N ARG A 163 -14.63 25.24 -26.22
CA ARG A 163 -13.23 25.60 -25.98
C ARG A 163 -12.85 25.46 -24.51
N ASP A 164 -13.71 25.91 -23.60
CA ASP A 164 -13.46 25.80 -22.15
C ASP A 164 -13.44 24.33 -21.71
N LEU A 165 -14.39 23.53 -22.20
CA LEU A 165 -14.43 22.10 -21.93
C LEU A 165 -13.19 21.37 -22.50
N LEU A 166 -12.77 21.74 -23.72
CA LEU A 166 -11.56 21.20 -24.33
C LEU A 166 -10.30 21.58 -23.55
N GLN A 167 -10.22 22.80 -23.01
CA GLN A 167 -9.13 23.21 -22.14
C GLN A 167 -9.10 22.40 -20.84
N SER A 168 -10.25 22.22 -20.18
CA SER A 168 -10.37 21.37 -18.98
C SER A 168 -9.94 19.93 -19.26
N LYS A 169 -10.39 19.34 -20.37
CA LYS A 169 -9.99 17.98 -20.76
C LYS A 169 -8.50 17.86 -21.07
N LYS A 170 -7.88 18.87 -21.69
CA LYS A 170 -6.42 18.92 -21.90
C LYS A 170 -5.65 18.97 -20.58
N GLN A 171 -6.12 19.76 -19.61
CA GLN A 171 -5.51 19.81 -18.27
C GLN A 171 -5.61 18.46 -17.57
N HIS A 172 -6.78 17.81 -17.64
CA HIS A 172 -6.97 16.47 -17.11
C HIS A 172 -6.02 15.45 -17.77
N GLN A 173 -5.88 15.50 -19.10
CA GLN A 173 -4.94 14.64 -19.82
C GLN A 173 -3.48 14.88 -19.39
N ALA A 174 -3.09 16.13 -19.14
CA ALA A 174 -1.75 16.47 -18.67
C ALA A 174 -1.49 15.85 -17.29
N ALA A 175 -2.44 15.95 -16.35
CA ALA A 175 -2.34 15.33 -15.03
C ALA A 175 -2.23 13.79 -15.11
N LEU A 176 -3.00 13.14 -16.01
CA LEU A 176 -2.87 11.69 -16.23
C LEU A 176 -1.49 11.29 -16.78
N LYS A 177 -0.91 12.11 -17.67
CA LYS A 177 0.43 11.87 -18.21
C LYS A 177 1.50 12.04 -17.13
N GLU A 178 1.38 13.05 -16.29
CA GLU A 178 2.27 13.26 -15.15
C GLU A 178 2.23 12.07 -14.19
N LEU A 179 1.03 11.58 -13.86
CA LEU A 179 0.88 10.37 -13.06
C LEU A 179 1.56 9.15 -13.70
N LYS A 180 1.46 8.97 -15.03
CA LYS A 180 2.15 7.88 -15.75
C LYS A 180 3.67 8.01 -15.69
N VAL A 181 4.19 9.24 -15.80
CA VAL A 181 5.63 9.51 -15.67
C VAL A 181 6.09 9.18 -14.25
N PHE A 182 5.35 9.64 -13.23
CA PHE A 182 5.64 9.32 -11.84
C PHE A 182 5.65 7.81 -11.58
N GLN A 183 4.66 7.07 -12.08
CA GLN A 183 4.61 5.61 -11.96
C GLN A 183 5.87 4.93 -12.51
N THR A 184 6.29 5.32 -13.72
CA THR A 184 7.53 4.82 -14.35
C THR A 184 8.77 5.17 -13.53
N GLN A 185 8.86 6.42 -13.05
CA GLN A 185 9.99 6.87 -12.24
C GLN A 185 10.06 6.16 -10.89
N ALA A 186 8.92 5.95 -10.23
CA ALA A 186 8.84 5.21 -8.98
C ALA A 186 9.32 3.77 -9.16
N GLU A 187 8.90 3.08 -10.23
CA GLU A 187 9.38 1.73 -10.54
C GLU A 187 10.90 1.68 -10.72
N LEU A 188 11.46 2.58 -11.54
CA LEU A 188 12.91 2.64 -11.79
C LEU A 188 13.70 2.94 -10.50
N ARG A 189 13.22 3.89 -9.69
CA ARG A 189 13.87 4.25 -8.43
C ARG A 189 13.84 3.12 -7.41
N ILE A 190 12.72 2.44 -7.22
CA ILE A 190 12.63 1.29 -6.29
C ILE A 190 13.56 0.17 -6.75
N ARG A 191 13.62 -0.12 -8.06
CA ARG A 191 14.53 -1.11 -8.63
C ARG A 191 16.00 -0.74 -8.37
N LYS A 192 16.36 0.53 -8.58
CA LYS A 192 17.71 1.04 -8.29
C LYS A 192 18.05 0.85 -6.81
N ILE A 193 17.15 1.27 -5.91
CA ILE A 193 17.32 1.11 -4.45
C ILE A 193 17.49 -0.38 -4.07
N ALA A 194 16.71 -1.29 -4.66
CA ALA A 194 16.87 -2.74 -4.41
C ALA A 194 18.27 -3.23 -4.77
N SER A 195 18.77 -2.83 -5.95
CA SER A 195 20.11 -3.15 -6.42
C SER A 195 21.18 -2.57 -5.50
N ASP A 196 21.05 -1.30 -5.12
CA ASP A 196 22.04 -0.62 -4.29
C ASP A 196 22.09 -1.23 -2.88
N LEU A 197 20.94 -1.60 -2.29
CA LEU A 197 20.89 -2.32 -1.01
C LEU A 197 21.54 -3.71 -1.08
N SER A 198 21.44 -4.41 -2.21
CA SER A 198 22.15 -5.67 -2.43
C SER A 198 23.67 -5.45 -2.37
N THR A 199 24.17 -4.42 -3.07
CA THR A 199 25.59 -4.03 -3.03
C THR A 199 26.02 -3.62 -1.63
N THR A 200 25.22 -2.79 -0.95
CA THR A 200 25.47 -2.37 0.44
C THR A 200 25.57 -3.56 1.39
N HIS A 201 24.70 -4.57 1.24
CA HIS A 201 24.78 -5.80 2.01
C HIS A 201 26.08 -6.56 1.75
N ALA A 202 26.51 -6.67 0.49
CA ALA A 202 27.77 -7.32 0.14
C ALA A 202 28.98 -6.57 0.73
N GLU A 203 29.00 -5.24 0.65
CA GLU A 203 30.05 -4.40 1.26
C GLU A 203 30.10 -4.58 2.78
N MET A 204 28.93 -4.63 3.43
CA MET A 204 28.84 -4.86 4.86
C MET A 204 29.39 -6.23 5.27
N LEU A 205 29.07 -7.29 4.52
CA LEU A 205 29.64 -8.62 4.76
C LEU A 205 31.17 -8.60 4.64
N LEU A 206 31.73 -7.86 3.69
CA LEU A 206 33.18 -7.72 3.54
C LEU A 206 33.82 -6.97 4.72
N ILE A 207 33.19 -5.90 5.21
CA ILE A 207 33.65 -5.15 6.38
C ILE A 207 33.68 -6.08 7.61
N VAL A 208 32.59 -6.82 7.84
CA VAL A 208 32.46 -7.75 8.97
C VAL A 208 33.44 -8.91 8.86
N ALA A 209 33.58 -9.52 7.68
CA ALA A 209 34.45 -10.68 7.48
C ALA A 209 35.94 -10.35 7.61
N ARG A 210 36.35 -9.15 7.19
CA ARG A 210 37.76 -8.72 7.29
C ARG A 210 38.10 -8.09 8.63
N GLY A 211 37.10 -7.65 9.40
CA GLY A 211 37.31 -6.80 10.57
C GLY A 211 37.99 -5.46 10.21
N ASP A 212 37.99 -5.07 8.93
CA ASP A 212 38.59 -3.83 8.45
C ASP A 212 37.55 -2.70 8.51
N PHE A 213 37.52 -2.06 9.66
CA PHE A 213 36.57 -1.02 10.02
C PHE A 213 37.10 0.39 9.72
N ASN A 214 37.73 0.57 8.56
CA ASN A 214 38.20 1.88 8.12
C ASN A 214 37.06 2.92 8.10
N ASP A 215 37.28 4.06 8.75
CA ASP A 215 36.34 5.18 8.83
C ASP A 215 35.81 5.59 7.45
N ASN A 216 36.66 5.59 6.42
CA ASN A 216 36.28 5.94 5.07
C ASN A 216 35.24 4.98 4.47
N ARG A 217 35.31 3.68 4.80
CA ARG A 217 34.31 2.70 4.31
C ARG A 217 32.97 2.89 5.00
N PHE A 218 32.99 3.15 6.30
CA PHE A 218 31.76 3.46 7.06
C PHE A 218 31.11 4.75 6.62
N GLN A 219 31.91 5.77 6.35
CA GLN A 219 31.39 7.05 5.89
C GLN A 219 30.67 6.89 4.54
N ARG A 220 31.29 6.19 3.58
CA ARG A 220 30.62 5.89 2.30
C ARG A 220 29.36 5.06 2.46
N LEU A 221 29.39 4.07 3.36
CA LEU A 221 28.22 3.26 3.69
C LEU A 221 27.07 4.12 4.23
N ASP A 222 27.37 5.02 5.18
CA ASP A 222 26.39 5.96 5.72
C ASP A 222 25.85 6.90 4.64
N GLU A 223 26.73 7.53 3.86
CA GLU A 223 26.38 8.45 2.77
C GLU A 223 25.43 7.78 1.76
N ASN A 224 25.76 6.56 1.29
CA ASN A 224 24.91 5.80 0.37
C ASN A 224 23.52 5.52 0.98
N LEU A 225 23.48 5.11 2.25
CA LEU A 225 22.22 4.82 2.94
C LEU A 225 21.36 6.07 3.15
N GLN A 226 21.97 7.21 3.44
CA GLN A 226 21.29 8.51 3.55
C GLN A 226 20.75 8.97 2.20
N GLU A 227 21.49 8.79 1.11
CA GLU A 227 21.04 9.09 -0.25
C GLU A 227 19.81 8.25 -0.61
N HIS A 228 19.84 6.94 -0.33
CA HIS A 228 18.69 6.06 -0.58
C HIS A 228 17.45 6.45 0.23
N LEU A 229 17.63 6.82 1.51
CA LEU A 229 16.54 7.29 2.36
C LEU A 229 15.95 8.61 1.82
N THR A 230 16.80 9.53 1.38
CA THR A 230 16.37 10.82 0.81
C THR A 230 15.58 10.60 -0.47
N GLY A 231 16.09 9.79 -1.40
CA GLY A 231 15.39 9.47 -2.64
C GLY A 231 14.02 8.81 -2.42
N LEU A 232 13.88 8.00 -1.37
CA LEU A 232 12.60 7.42 -0.97
C LEU A 232 11.62 8.46 -0.40
N ARG A 233 12.12 9.40 0.42
CA ARG A 233 11.31 10.48 0.98
C ARG A 233 10.82 11.44 -0.12
N ASP A 234 11.66 11.74 -1.09
CA ASP A 234 11.28 12.58 -2.22
C ASP A 234 10.16 11.94 -3.04
N MET A 235 10.25 10.62 -3.29
CA MET A 235 9.17 9.88 -3.95
C MET A 235 7.86 9.94 -3.17
N LEU A 236 7.91 9.81 -1.83
CA LEU A 236 6.73 9.94 -0.99
C LEU A 236 6.14 11.35 -1.06
N ALA A 237 6.97 12.39 -1.04
CA ALA A 237 6.52 13.77 -1.15
C ALA A 237 5.83 14.04 -2.50
N THR A 238 6.43 13.62 -3.61
CA THR A 238 5.81 13.73 -4.94
C THR A 238 4.51 12.91 -5.03
N MET A 239 4.46 11.73 -4.41
CA MET A 239 3.25 10.92 -4.37
C MET A 239 2.12 11.61 -3.62
N ASP A 240 2.43 12.23 -2.48
CA ASP A 240 1.46 12.97 -1.67
C ASP A 240 0.95 14.22 -2.40
N GLU A 241 1.82 14.92 -3.13
CA GLU A 241 1.45 16.05 -4.00
C GLU A 241 0.48 15.62 -5.12
N LEU A 242 0.79 14.53 -5.81
CA LEU A 242 -0.08 13.96 -6.84
C LEU A 242 -1.40 13.40 -6.27
N GLY A 243 -1.38 12.92 -5.03
CA GLY A 243 -2.58 12.49 -4.31
C GLY A 243 -3.46 13.67 -3.89
N TYR A 244 -2.85 14.78 -3.45
CA TYR A 244 -3.56 15.98 -3.01
C TYR A 244 -4.15 16.77 -4.18
N SER A 245 -3.41 16.92 -5.29
CA SER A 245 -3.89 17.62 -6.49
C SER A 245 -5.13 16.97 -7.11
N GLN A 246 -5.32 15.66 -6.92
CA GLN A 246 -6.52 14.94 -7.34
C GLN A 246 -7.72 15.08 -6.40
N ALA A 247 -7.51 15.35 -5.12
CA ALA A 247 -8.63 15.58 -4.20
C ALA A 247 -9.27 16.97 -4.38
N ALA A 248 -8.55 17.89 -5.04
CA ALA A 248 -8.94 19.27 -5.24
C ALA A 248 -9.55 19.58 -6.63
N GLY A 249 -9.54 18.63 -7.56
CA GLY A 249 -10.08 18.76 -8.93
C GLY A 249 -11.22 17.78 -9.20
#